data_AF-A0A3D3G0K7-F1
#
_entry.id   AF-A0A3D3G0K7-F1
#
_cell.length_a   1.000
_cell.length_b   1.000
_cell.length_c   1.000
_cell.angle_alpha   90.00
_cell.angle_beta   90.00
_cell.angle_gamma   90.00
#
_symmetry.space_group_name_H-M   'P 1'
#
loop_
_entity.id
_entity.type
_entity.pdbx_description
1 polymer ?
#
loop_
_entity_poly.entity_id
_entity_poly.type
_entity_poly.pdbx_seq_one_letter_code
_entity_poly.pdbx_strand_id
1 'polypeptide(L)' 'MNTISSRCGAEHGLISVDQALDRILQHVQPLDTEKLELQNALNRYLAENIYSSINLPLFSQSAVDG' A
#
# COMPACT_ATOMS: atom_id res chain seq x y z
N MET A 1 -3.56 -48.77 -17.74
CA MET A 1 -4.34 -47.66 -17.17
C MET A 1 -3.56 -47.12 -15.98
N ASN A 2 -2.71 -46.11 -16.18
CA ASN A 2 -1.95 -45.50 -15.08
C ASN A 2 -2.77 -44.36 -14.49
N THR A 3 -3.36 -44.62 -13.33
CA THR A 3 -3.99 -43.61 -12.47
C THR A 3 -2.90 -42.74 -11.88
N ILE A 4 -2.64 -41.59 -12.51
CA ILE A 4 -1.85 -40.52 -11.91
C ILE A 4 -2.73 -39.97 -10.78
N SER A 5 -2.43 -40.36 -9.54
CA SER A 5 -3.03 -39.76 -8.36
C SER A 5 -2.57 -38.30 -8.30
N SER A 6 -3.43 -37.38 -8.73
CA SER A 6 -3.20 -35.94 -8.61
C SER A 6 -3.09 -35.59 -7.13
N ARG A 7 -1.87 -35.32 -6.66
CA ARG A 7 -1.65 -34.69 -5.35
C ARG A 7 -2.10 -33.24 -5.47
N CYS A 8 -3.03 -32.82 -4.61
CA CYS A 8 -3.46 -31.44 -4.47
C CYS A 8 -2.22 -30.53 -4.36
N GLY A 9 -2.05 -29.61 -5.31
CA GLY A 9 -0.92 -28.68 -5.37
C GLY A 9 0.30 -29.11 -6.23
N ALA A 10 0.27 -30.28 -6.87
CA ALA A 10 1.33 -30.73 -7.79
C ALA A 10 0.80 -31.11 -9.19
N GLU A 11 -0.38 -30.61 -9.53
CA GLU A 11 -1.03 -30.87 -10.81
C GLU A 11 -0.26 -30.20 -11.96
N HIS A 12 -0.27 -30.84 -13.13
CA HIS A 12 0.40 -30.30 -14.30
C HIS A 12 -0.31 -29.02 -14.77
N GLY A 13 0.45 -27.96 -15.02
CA GLY A 13 -0.08 -26.66 -15.46
C GLY A 13 -0.33 -25.65 -14.34
N LEU A 14 -0.09 -26.01 -13.07
CA LEU A 14 -0.04 -25.03 -11.98
C LEU A 14 1.17 -24.10 -12.15
N ILE A 15 0.97 -22.84 -11.79
CA ILE A 15 2.02 -21.82 -11.73
C ILE A 15 2.58 -21.73 -10.32
N SER A 16 3.81 -21.23 -10.16
CA SER A 16 4.34 -20.95 -8.82
C SER A 16 3.57 -19.82 -8.14
N VAL A 17 3.67 -19.75 -6.82
CA VAL A 17 3.09 -18.64 -6.05
C VAL A 17 3.64 -17.30 -6.52
N ASP A 18 4.93 -17.22 -6.81
CA ASP A 18 5.57 -15.99 -7.32
C ASP A 18 5.00 -15.60 -8.69
N GLN A 19 4.85 -16.57 -9.60
CA GLN A 19 4.22 -16.32 -10.90
C GLN A 19 2.77 -15.85 -10.78
N ALA A 20 2.02 -16.37 -9.80
CA ALA A 20 0.65 -15.93 -9.54
C ALA A 20 0.63 -14.49 -8.99
N LEU A 21 1.50 -14.18 -8.03
CA LEU A 21 1.62 -12.86 -7.45
C LEU A 21 2.03 -11.82 -8.50
N ASP A 22 3.04 -12.12 -9.31
CA ASP A 22 3.49 -11.25 -10.40
C ASP A 22 2.36 -10.94 -11.39
N ARG A 23 1.58 -11.97 -11.78
CA ARG A 23 0.43 -11.76 -12.66
C ARG A 23 -0.62 -10.87 -12.05
N ILE A 24 -0.91 -11.01 -10.75
CA ILE A 24 -1.86 -10.13 -10.06
C ILE A 24 -1.35 -8.69 -10.07
N LEU A 25 -0.10 -8.48 -9.64
CA LEU A 25 0.50 -7.15 -9.55
C LEU A 25 0.64 -6.47 -10.91
N GLN A 26 0.86 -7.22 -11.99
CA GLN A 26 0.91 -6.69 -13.36
C GLN A 26 -0.42 -6.12 -13.85
N HIS A 27 -1.55 -6.62 -13.35
CA HIS A 27 -2.89 -6.18 -13.78
C HIS A 27 -3.47 -5.11 -12.87
N VAL A 28 -3.09 -5.08 -11.59
CA VAL A 28 -3.58 -4.06 -10.66
C VAL A 28 -2.96 -2.71 -11.01
N GLN A 29 -3.81 -1.70 -11.19
CA GLN A 29 -3.41 -0.31 -11.37
C GLN A 29 -3.78 0.49 -10.11
N PRO A 30 -2.98 1.51 -9.74
CA PRO A 30 -3.39 2.47 -8.71
C PRO A 30 -4.73 3.12 -9.05
N LEU A 31 -5.52 3.41 -8.03
CA LEU A 31 -6.76 4.18 -8.19
C LEU A 31 -6.46 5.66 -8.39
N ASP A 32 -7.43 6.39 -8.93
CA ASP A 32 -7.39 7.85 -9.02
C ASP A 32 -7.34 8.49 -7.62
N THR A 33 -6.93 9.75 -7.58
CA THR A 33 -6.80 10.52 -6.34
C THR A 33 -8.07 11.32 -6.05
N GLU A 34 -8.37 11.51 -4.76
CA GLU A 34 -9.48 12.35 -4.30
C GLU A 34 -9.02 13.29 -3.19
N LYS A 35 -9.69 14.43 -3.05
CA LYS A 35 -9.50 15.33 -1.91
C LYS A 35 -10.49 14.97 -0.82
N LEU A 36 -9.98 14.81 0.39
CA LEU A 36 -10.75 14.44 1.56
C LEU A 36 -10.59 15.49 2.64
N GLU A 37 -11.64 15.67 3.44
CA GLU A 37 -11.55 16.37 4.72
C GLU A 37 -10.62 15.61 5.69
N LEU A 38 -9.89 16.34 6.53
CA LEU A 38 -8.83 15.77 7.37
C LEU A 38 -9.32 14.63 8.28
N GLN A 39 -10.52 14.76 8.85
CA GLN A 39 -11.13 13.74 9.71
C GLN A 39 -11.37 12.40 9.00
N ASN A 40 -11.42 12.41 7.66
CA ASN A 40 -11.64 11.22 6.83
C ASN A 40 -10.35 10.67 6.22
N ALA A 41 -9.19 11.27 6.51
CA ALA A 41 -7.92 10.92 5.89
C ALA A 41 -7.19 9.74 6.55
N LEU A 42 -7.62 9.31 7.76
CA LEU A 42 -6.99 8.17 8.45
C LEU A 42 -7.10 6.90 7.61
N ASN A 43 -6.00 6.12 7.54
CA ASN A 43 -5.87 4.91 6.73
C ASN A 43 -5.93 5.13 5.21
N ARG A 44 -5.71 6.36 4.73
CA ARG A 44 -5.49 6.65 3.31
C ARG A 44 -4.00 6.78 3.00
N TYR A 45 -3.66 6.60 1.72
CA TYR A 45 -2.32 6.89 1.21
C TYR A 45 -2.28 8.33 0.69
N LEU A 46 -1.21 9.06 0.99
CA LEU A 46 -0.99 10.39 0.44
C LEU A 46 -0.69 10.29 -1.06
N ALA A 47 -1.39 11.09 -1.86
CA ALA A 47 -1.17 11.20 -3.29
C ALA A 47 0.05 12.08 -3.65
N GLU A 48 0.45 12.97 -2.73
CA GLU A 48 1.55 13.92 -2.91
C GLU A 48 2.27 14.19 -1.57
N ASN A 49 3.48 14.75 -1.67
CA ASN A 49 4.25 15.15 -0.49
C ASN A 49 3.59 16.36 0.19
N ILE A 50 3.58 16.38 1.52
CA ILE A 50 3.03 17.49 2.31
C ILE A 50 4.17 18.28 2.94
N TYR A 51 4.14 19.60 2.78
CA TYR A 51 5.13 20.53 3.34
C TYR A 51 4.43 21.53 4.25
N SER A 52 5.06 21.86 5.38
CA SER A 52 4.58 22.94 6.22
C SER A 52 4.80 24.27 5.52
N SER A 53 3.76 25.09 5.43
CA SER A 53 3.87 26.47 4.94
C SER A 53 4.48 27.42 5.97
N ILE A 54 4.72 26.94 7.20
CA ILE A 54 5.23 27.74 8.31
C ILE A 54 6.32 27.00 9.10
N ASN A 55 7.19 27.76 9.78
CA ASN A 55 8.06 27.20 10.81
C ASN A 55 7.24 26.89 12.07
N LEU A 56 7.62 25.83 12.79
CA LEU A 56 7.05 25.50 14.08
C LEU A 56 8.17 25.29 15.11
N PRO A 57 8.25 26.11 16.17
CA PRO A 57 7.38 27.26 16.46
C PRO A 57 7.62 28.43 15.49
N LEU A 58 6.62 29.30 15.36
CA LEU A 58 6.69 30.48 14.48
C LEU A 58 7.72 31.52 14.95
N PHE A 59 8.01 31.54 16.26
CA PHE A 59 8.97 32.40 16.92
C PHE A 59 9.53 31.67 18.14
N SER A 60 10.62 32.17 18.72
CA SER A 60 11.24 31.57 19.90
C SER A 60 10.24 31.43 21.05
N GLN A 61 10.00 30.21 21.51
CA GLN A 61 9.17 29.91 22.68
C GLN A 61 10.03 29.28 23.77
N SER A 62 9.79 29.66 25.03
CA SER A 62 10.43 29.01 26.17
C SER A 62 9.86 27.61 26.34
N ALA A 63 10.72 26.62 26.54
CA ALA A 63 10.32 25.25 26.87
C ALA A 63 10.07 25.03 28.37
N VAL A 64 10.39 26.03 29.18
CA VAL A 64 10.35 25.96 30.66
C VAL A 64 9.66 27.20 31.23
N ASP A 65 9.10 27.03 32.43
CA ASP A 65 8.63 28.13 33.25
C ASP A 65 9.84 28.90 33.82
N GLY A 66 9.70 30.23 33.90
CA GLY A 66 10.75 31.14 34.34
C GLY A 66 10.88 31.29 35.85
#